data_AF-A0A1X1B5R2-F1
#
_entry.id   AF-A0A1X1B5R2-F1
#
_cell.length_a   1.000
_cell.length_b   1.000
_cell.length_c   1.000
_cell.angle_alpha   90.00
_cell.angle_beta   90.00
_cell.angle_gamma   90.00
#
_symmetry.space_group_name_H-M   'P 1'
#
loop_
_entity.id
_entity.type
_entity.pdbx_description
1 polymer ?
#
loop_
_entity_poly.entity_id
_entity_poly.type
_entity_poly.pdbx_seq_one_letter_code
_entity_poly.pdbx_strand_id
1 'polypeptide(L)' 'MTALRRSSTSTGGPVLRAEDLHRMAWHMHHDEHMSWEQIATELEEPLAAVERMAAAYEQVTDVAAAHAQHTLF' A
#
# COMPACT_ATOMS: atom_id res chain seq x y z
N MET A 1 -23.65 42.74 -0.84
CA MET A 1 -23.81 41.73 0.22
C MET A 1 -24.15 40.42 -0.48
N THR A 2 -23.17 39.56 -0.79
CA THR A 2 -22.75 38.36 0.00
C THR A 2 -23.90 37.34 0.06
N ALA A 3 -23.85 36.06 -0.34
CA ALA A 3 -22.86 35.11 -0.83
C ALA A 3 -23.67 34.09 -1.70
N LEU A 4 -23.11 33.13 -2.43
CA LEU A 4 -22.61 31.89 -1.86
C LEU A 4 -21.77 31.18 -2.93
N ARG A 5 -20.46 31.12 -2.68
CA ARG A 5 -19.51 30.29 -3.40
C ARG A 5 -20.00 28.86 -3.29
N ARG A 6 -20.35 28.23 -4.42
CA ARG A 6 -20.52 26.78 -4.51
C ARG A 6 -19.22 26.15 -4.06
N SER A 7 -19.22 25.60 -2.85
CA SER A 7 -18.21 24.69 -2.37
C SER A 7 -18.24 23.49 -3.31
N SER A 8 -17.32 23.44 -4.25
CA SER A 8 -17.00 22.21 -4.96
C SER A 8 -16.60 21.20 -3.89
N THR A 9 -17.51 20.30 -3.55
CA THR A 9 -17.20 19.09 -2.80
C THR A 9 -16.09 18.40 -3.56
N SER A 10 -14.88 18.49 -3.00
CA SER A 10 -13.70 17.78 -3.45
C SER A 10 -14.09 16.32 -3.66
N THR A 11 -13.97 15.87 -4.90
CA THR A 11 -14.00 14.49 -5.32
C THR A 11 -12.82 13.77 -4.65
N GLY A 12 -12.96 13.47 -3.36
CA GLY A 12 -12.06 12.59 -2.63
C GLY A 12 -12.62 11.18 -2.71
N GLY A 13 -12.29 10.45 -3.80
CA GLY A 13 -12.41 8.99 -3.77
C GLY A 13 -11.64 8.44 -2.57
N PRO A 14 -11.93 7.21 -2.09
CA PRO A 14 -11.19 6.64 -0.98
C PRO A 14 -9.70 6.64 -1.36
N VAL A 15 -8.95 7.58 -0.78
CA VAL A 15 -7.50 7.58 -0.86
C VAL A 15 -7.12 6.36 -0.04
N LEU A 16 -6.91 5.23 -0.71
CA LEU A 16 -6.32 4.05 -0.10
C LEU A 16 -5.08 4.55 0.63
N ARG A 17 -5.05 4.35 1.95
CA ARG A 17 -3.88 4.77 2.72
C ARG A 17 -2.68 4.02 2.17
N ALA A 18 -1.50 4.63 2.22
CA ALA A 18 -0.28 3.98 1.77
C ALA A 18 -0.13 2.56 2.36
N GLU A 19 -0.52 2.38 3.64
CA GLU A 19 -0.54 1.07 4.30
C GLU A 19 -1.46 0.03 3.63
N ASP A 20 -2.64 0.45 3.14
CA ASP A 20 -3.56 -0.43 2.42
C ASP A 20 -3.02 -0.81 1.04
N LEU A 21 -2.37 0.14 0.36
CA LEU A 21 -1.68 -0.11 -0.92
C LEU A 21 -0.51 -1.09 -0.76
N HIS A 22 0.27 -0.98 0.32
CA HIS A 22 1.39 -1.88 0.59
C HIS A 22 0.90 -3.32 0.81
N ARG A 23 -0.17 -3.48 1.62
CA ARG A 23 -0.77 -4.79 1.85
C ARG A 23 -1.34 -5.39 0.58
N MET A 24 -1.99 -4.59 -0.25
CA MET A 24 -2.56 -5.03 -1.52
C MET A 24 -1.47 -5.46 -2.49
N ALA A 25 -0.40 -4.68 -2.65
CA ALA A 25 0.76 -5.02 -3.46
C ALA A 25 1.42 -6.33 -3.02
N TRP A 26 1.61 -6.51 -1.71
CA TRP A 26 2.16 -7.74 -1.13
C TRP A 26 1.27 -8.96 -1.42
N HIS A 27 -0.05 -8.82 -1.25
CA HIS A 27 -1.00 -9.89 -1.55
C HIS A 27 -0.99 -10.26 -3.05
N MET A 28 -0.99 -9.28 -3.95
CA MET A 28 -0.90 -9.55 -5.40
C MET A 28 0.41 -10.28 -5.77
N HIS A 29 1.52 -9.95 -5.11
CA HIS A 29 2.79 -10.65 -5.34
C HIS A 29 2.77 -12.11 -4.83
N HIS A 30 2.19 -12.34 -3.64
CA HIS A 30 2.25 -13.64 -2.97
C HIS A 30 1.12 -14.59 -3.35
N ASP A 31 -0.11 -14.09 -3.49
CA ASP A 31 -1.30 -14.89 -3.74
C ASP A 31 -1.59 -15.02 -5.24
N GLU A 32 -1.32 -13.97 -6.03
CA GLU A 32 -1.54 -13.96 -7.48
C GLU A 32 -0.26 -14.22 -8.29
N HIS A 33 0.90 -14.35 -7.61
CA HIS A 33 2.22 -14.55 -8.23
C HIS A 33 2.58 -13.50 -9.30
N MET A 34 2.03 -12.28 -9.18
CA MET A 34 2.35 -11.18 -10.09
C MET A 34 3.76 -10.64 -9.86
N SER A 35 4.42 -10.20 -10.94
CA SER A 35 5.69 -9.49 -10.80
C SER A 35 5.49 -8.08 -10.26
N TRP A 36 6.51 -7.51 -9.62
CA TRP A 36 6.47 -6.12 -9.14
C TRP A 36 6.21 -5.11 -10.26
N GLU A 37 6.63 -5.41 -11.50
CA GLU A 37 6.37 -4.60 -12.69
C GLU A 37 4.89 -4.60 -13.09
N GLN A 38 4.23 -5.75 -13.02
CA GLN A 38 2.79 -5.88 -13.26
C GLN A 38 2.00 -5.14 -12.18
N ILE A 39 2.39 -5.32 -10.92
CA ILE A 39 1.78 -4.63 -9.78
C ILE A 39 1.95 -3.11 -9.89
N ALA A 40 3.11 -2.61 -10.31
CA ALA A 40 3.35 -1.20 -10.54
C ALA A 40 2.44 -0.62 -11.64
N THR A 41 2.21 -1.40 -12.70
CA THR A 41 1.27 -1.04 -13.77
C THR A 41 -0.16 -0.95 -13.22
N GLU A 42 -0.57 -1.93 -12.42
CA GLU A 42 -1.94 -2.03 -11.90
C GLU A 42 -2.26 -1.03 -10.80
N LEU A 43 -1.24 -0.60 -10.06
CA LEU A 43 -1.34 0.46 -9.07
C LEU A 43 -1.14 1.86 -9.67
N GLU A 44 -0.79 1.97 -10.95
CA GLU A 44 -0.37 3.21 -11.61
C GLU A 44 0.77 3.94 -10.87
N GLU A 45 1.62 3.18 -10.18
CA GLU A 45 2.72 3.67 -9.36
C GLU A 45 4.08 3.37 -10.02
N PRO A 46 5.12 4.18 -9.77
CA PRO A 46 6.47 3.86 -10.23
C PRO A 46 6.97 2.55 -9.62
N LEU A 47 7.63 1.71 -10.43
CA LEU A 47 8.24 0.46 -9.94
C LEU A 47 9.12 0.68 -8.70
N ALA A 48 9.96 1.72 -8.71
CA ALA A 48 10.81 2.06 -7.56
C ALA A 48 10.02 2.51 -6.31
N ALA A 49 8.78 2.96 -6.45
CA ALA A 49 7.89 3.15 -5.31
C ALA A 49 7.42 1.79 -4.78
N VAL A 50 6.90 0.93 -5.66
CA VAL A 50 6.43 -0.42 -5.32
C VAL A 50 7.50 -1.27 -4.65
N GLU A 51 8.74 -1.28 -5.17
CA GLU A 51 9.86 -2.00 -4.56
C GLU A 51 10.19 -1.50 -3.14
N ARG A 52 10.16 -0.16 -2.93
CA ARG A 52 10.36 0.41 -1.59
C ARG A 52 9.22 0.05 -0.63
N MET A 53 7.99 0.01 -1.14
CA MET A 53 6.80 -0.40 -0.37
C MET A 53 6.89 -1.87 0.03
N ALA A 54 7.29 -2.74 -0.90
CA ALA A 54 7.51 -4.17 -0.66
C ALA A 54 8.60 -4.40 0.40
N ALA A 55 9.76 -3.75 0.25
CA ALA A 55 10.87 -3.87 1.21
C ALA A 55 10.48 -3.37 2.62
N ALA A 56 9.68 -2.30 2.71
CA ALA A 56 9.19 -1.81 3.99
C ALA A 56 8.21 -2.81 4.65
N TYR A 57 7.34 -3.45 3.87
CA TYR A 57 6.38 -4.42 4.36
C TYR A 57 7.05 -5.74 4.77
N GLU A 58 8.07 -6.17 4.03
CA GLU A 58 8.91 -7.32 4.37
C GLU A 58 9.58 -7.13 5.74
N GLN A 59 10.20 -5.98 6.00
CA GLN A 59 10.81 -5.68 7.30
C GLN A 59 9.79 -5.72 8.45
N VAL A 60 8.59 -5.19 8.25
CA VAL A 60 7.52 -5.27 9.25
C VAL A 60 7.09 -6.71 9.51
N THR A 61 7.00 -7.52 8.44
CA THR A 61 6.61 -8.93 8.52
C THR A 61 7.70 -9.77 9.19
N ASP A 62 8.97 -9.54 8.86
CA ASP A 62 10.11 -10.20 9.48
C ASP A 62 10.25 -9.85 10.96
N VAL A 63 10.07 -8.58 11.35
CA VAL A 63 10.07 -8.17 12.76
C VAL A 63 8.90 -8.82 13.51
N ALA A 64 7.71 -8.87 12.91
CA ALA A 64 6.54 -9.53 13.50
C ALA A 64 6.76 -11.05 13.63
N ALA A 65 7.35 -11.69 12.63
CA ALA A 65 7.70 -13.10 12.65
C ALA A 65 8.77 -13.42 13.70
N ALA A 66 9.83 -12.59 13.80
CA ALA A 66 10.87 -12.71 14.82
C ALA A 66 10.29 -12.56 16.23
N HIS A 67 9.36 -11.61 16.43
CA HIS A 67 8.68 -11.42 17.71
C HIS A 67 7.76 -12.60 18.06
N ALA A 68 7.05 -13.16 17.08
CA ALA A 68 6.23 -14.36 17.27
C ALA A 68 7.10 -15.57 17.66
N GLN A 69 8.28 -15.70 17.05
CA GLN A 69 9.22 -16.79 17.35
C GLN A 69 9.82 -16.67 18.75
N HIS A 70 10.10 -15.46 19.23
CA HIS A 70 10.56 -15.20 20.60
C HIS A 70 9.49 -15.43 21.68
N THR A 71 8.20 -15.45 21.32
CA THR A 71 7.10 -15.67 22.28
C THR A 71 6.82 -17.16 22.50
N LEU A 72 7.37 -18.05 21.67
CA LEU A 72 7.14 -19.50 21.73
C LEU A 72 8.18 -20.27 22.57
N PHE A 73 9.09 -19.57 23.26
CA PHE A 73 10.10 -20.14 24.16
C PHE A 73 10.07 -19.45 25.52
#